data_AF-A0A3P9J018-F1
#
_entry.id   AF-A0A3P9J018-F1
#
_cell.length_a   1.000
_cell.length_b   1.000
_cell.length_c   1.000
_cell.angle_alpha   90.00
_cell.angle_beta   90.00
_cell.angle_gamma   90.00
#
_symmetry.space_group_name_H-M   'P 1'
#
loop_
_entity.id
_entity.type
_entity.pdbx_description
1 polymer ?
#
loop_
_entity_poly.entity_id
_entity_poly.type
_entity_poly.pdbx_seq_one_letter_code
_entity_poly.pdbx_strand_id
1 'polypeptide(L)'
;MPGHRQPRLYQSLNNVIDEEEEDEGNTPSQDSFDDVTREEGPQEPGRSSLPGEEGLKDSSSPRRITIFLAYQTISDFLEKLSQPVMSVTYKEVDSFSPPGVALFPGNAQLLSCKHHYHDYIPALVNPGKPQPGDCEFRNVTYVGPFSNGTQKHAVVVRGPSDVRNKELIFMQFSLNDTQEDFSAITYMLFAKFSDLTASEDKSEFMRDCERNYSTWTFSGGFRTWVKMSLVNTAGKNNQGVEFRQESSVVKFNDKRQESEQTNQLFFVVFEWRDPYIQEIRLVVTANPWSSIAILCGVFMALFKAANFAKLTIQWIIRMRKRHLKHKSRELNSIN
;
A
#
# COMPACT_ATOMS: atom_id res chain seq x y z
N MET A 1 46.80 39.81 -0.02
CA MET A 1 47.10 39.26 1.32
C MET A 1 45.80 39.06 2.09
N PRO A 2 45.67 37.99 2.90
CA PRO A 2 44.69 36.92 2.62
C PRO A 2 43.88 36.43 3.84
N GLY A 3 42.99 35.45 3.61
CA GLY A 3 42.47 34.48 4.59
C GLY A 3 40.99 34.68 4.93
N HIS A 4 40.06 33.73 4.85
CA HIS A 4 40.06 32.26 4.87
C HIS A 4 38.95 31.72 3.94
N ARG A 5 39.21 30.79 3.00
CA ARG A 5 39.22 29.32 3.13
C ARG A 5 37.96 28.68 3.74
N GLN A 6 37.02 28.27 2.87
CA GLN A 6 36.55 26.88 2.83
C GLN A 6 37.38 26.14 1.75
N PRO A 7 37.42 24.79 1.63
CA PRO A 7 36.64 23.73 2.32
C PRO A 7 37.50 22.56 2.84
N ARG A 8 36.94 21.66 3.68
CA ARG A 8 37.22 20.20 3.74
C ARG A 8 36.50 19.53 4.92
N LEU A 9 36.05 18.29 4.66
CA LEU A 9 35.56 17.17 5.52
C LEU A 9 34.23 16.68 4.92
N TYR A 10 34.07 15.49 4.33
CA TYR A 10 34.83 14.24 4.38
C TYR A 10 34.73 13.51 3.03
N GLN A 11 35.87 13.09 2.50
CA GLN A 11 35.95 11.95 1.59
C GLN A 11 37.29 11.27 1.89
N SER A 12 37.25 10.13 2.59
CA SER A 12 38.20 9.01 2.49
C SER A 12 38.08 8.11 3.72
N LEU A 13 37.42 6.97 3.54
CA LEU A 13 37.65 5.78 4.36
C LEU A 13 37.50 4.57 3.44
N ASN A 14 38.39 4.55 2.44
CA ASN A 14 38.81 3.35 1.74
C ASN A 14 40.34 3.30 1.87
N ASN A 15 40.85 2.12 2.18
CA ASN A 15 42.25 1.69 2.21
C ASN A 15 42.99 1.84 3.55
N VAL A 16 42.93 0.78 4.36
CA VAL A 16 44.11 0.18 5.01
C VAL A 16 43.90 -1.34 4.99
N ILE A 17 44.41 -2.02 3.96
CA ILE A 17 45.07 -3.33 4.12
C ILE A 17 46.28 -3.23 3.21
N ASP A 18 47.45 -3.28 3.83
CA ASP A 18 48.76 -3.15 3.19
C ASP A 18 48.97 -4.21 2.11
N GLU A 19 49.59 -3.73 1.05
CA GLU A 19 50.30 -4.49 0.03
C GLU A 19 51.61 -5.04 0.66
N GLU A 20 51.88 -6.32 0.45
CA GLU A 20 53.24 -6.77 0.13
C GLU A 20 53.14 -7.57 -1.19
N GLU A 21 53.67 -6.96 -2.25
CA GLU A 21 54.17 -7.57 -3.48
C GLU A 21 55.25 -8.62 -3.12
N GLU A 22 55.57 -9.66 -3.89
CA GLU A 22 56.14 -9.67 -5.23
C GLU A 22 55.87 -11.09 -5.84
N ASP A 23 55.32 -11.21 -7.05
CA ASP A 23 55.94 -11.03 -8.37
C ASP A 23 56.62 -12.32 -8.88
N GLU A 24 56.13 -12.79 -10.04
CA GLU A 24 56.87 -13.36 -11.18
C GLU A 24 56.00 -14.35 -11.95
N GLY A 25 55.64 -13.92 -13.15
CA GLY A 25 54.95 -14.75 -14.13
C GLY A 25 55.87 -15.80 -14.74
N ASN A 26 55.26 -16.88 -15.23
CA ASN A 26 55.60 -17.43 -16.54
C ASN A 26 54.51 -18.42 -17.00
N THR A 27 53.95 -18.16 -18.17
CA THR A 27 53.45 -19.21 -19.08
C THR A 27 54.39 -19.15 -20.28
N PRO A 28 54.95 -20.26 -20.79
CA PRO A 28 54.29 -21.02 -21.87
C PRO A 28 54.60 -22.54 -21.73
N SER A 29 54.15 -23.53 -22.50
CA SER A 29 53.80 -23.67 -23.93
C SER A 29 53.12 -25.03 -24.16
N GLN A 30 52.36 -25.13 -25.24
CA GLN A 30 51.99 -26.38 -25.90
C GLN A 30 53.22 -27.07 -26.53
N ASP A 31 53.30 -28.40 -26.40
CA ASP A 31 53.80 -29.37 -27.39
C ASP A 31 53.47 -30.78 -26.83
N SER A 32 52.54 -31.54 -27.42
CA SER A 32 52.75 -32.48 -28.53
C SER A 32 53.67 -33.65 -28.15
N PHE A 33 53.08 -34.84 -27.91
CA PHE A 33 53.58 -36.11 -28.45
C PHE A 33 52.44 -37.13 -28.53
N ASP A 34 52.17 -37.55 -29.76
CA ASP A 34 51.25 -38.60 -30.18
C ASP A 34 51.81 -40.02 -29.93
N ASP A 35 50.86 -40.96 -29.89
CA ASP A 35 50.93 -42.34 -30.35
C ASP A 35 51.64 -43.40 -29.48
N VAL A 36 50.91 -44.47 -29.13
CA VAL A 36 51.17 -45.83 -29.63
C VAL A 36 50.16 -46.85 -29.08
N THR A 37 49.43 -47.44 -30.03
CA THR A 37 48.76 -48.76 -30.08
C THR A 37 47.46 -49.06 -29.33
N ARG A 38 46.40 -49.09 -30.16
CA ARG A 38 45.33 -50.10 -30.25
C ARG A 38 45.68 -51.49 -29.67
N GLU A 39 44.76 -52.02 -28.87
CA GLU A 39 44.27 -53.40 -29.05
C GLU A 39 42.73 -53.39 -28.96
N GLU A 40 42.08 -53.78 -30.05
CA GLU A 40 40.65 -54.12 -30.13
C GLU A 40 40.48 -55.62 -29.85
N GLY A 41 39.52 -55.97 -28.98
CA GLY A 41 39.04 -57.33 -28.75
C GLY A 41 37.77 -57.32 -27.90
N PRO A 42 36.84 -58.27 -28.07
CA PRO A 42 35.64 -58.04 -28.86
C PRO A 42 34.37 -57.74 -28.03
N GLN A 43 33.49 -56.97 -28.65
CA GLN A 43 32.14 -56.64 -28.19
C GLN A 43 31.17 -57.78 -28.53
N GLU A 44 30.43 -58.28 -27.55
CA GLU A 44 29.16 -59.00 -27.75
C GLU A 44 28.07 -58.42 -26.84
N PRO A 45 26.78 -58.54 -27.24
CA PRO A 45 25.81 -57.46 -27.10
C PRO A 45 24.81 -57.67 -25.96
N GLY A 46 24.24 -56.56 -25.48
CA GLY A 46 22.90 -56.60 -24.87
C GLY A 46 22.81 -56.22 -23.39
N ARG A 47 22.80 -54.92 -23.09
CA ARG A 47 21.83 -54.28 -22.19
C ARG A 47 22.00 -52.77 -22.20
N SER A 48 21.39 -52.12 -23.18
CA SER A 48 21.08 -50.69 -23.09
C SER A 48 19.86 -50.50 -22.18
N SER A 49 20.06 -50.49 -20.87
CA SER A 49 19.09 -49.86 -19.97
C SER A 49 19.46 -48.38 -19.88
N LEU A 50 18.81 -47.59 -20.75
CA LEU A 50 18.62 -46.15 -20.55
C LEU A 50 18.14 -45.95 -19.10
N PRO A 51 18.77 -45.11 -18.26
CA PRO A 51 18.11 -44.68 -17.04
C PRO A 51 16.93 -43.83 -17.49
N GLY A 52 15.73 -44.39 -17.28
CA GLY A 52 14.47 -43.82 -17.72
C GLY A 52 14.26 -42.39 -17.28
N GLU A 53 13.49 -41.68 -18.10
CA GLU A 53 12.88 -40.37 -17.87
C GLU A 53 11.91 -40.32 -16.66
N GLU A 54 12.18 -41.04 -15.57
CA GLU A 54 11.35 -41.05 -14.36
C GLU A 54 11.86 -40.07 -13.28
N GLY A 55 12.96 -39.36 -13.52
CA GLY A 55 13.55 -38.43 -12.55
C GLY A 55 13.00 -37.00 -12.55
N LEU A 56 12.23 -36.58 -13.55
CA LEU A 56 11.98 -35.15 -13.78
C LEU A 56 10.56 -34.65 -13.45
N LYS A 57 9.58 -35.53 -13.26
CA LYS A 57 8.17 -35.11 -13.08
C LYS A 57 7.67 -35.03 -11.62
N ASP A 58 8.35 -35.64 -10.65
CA ASP A 58 7.79 -35.76 -9.28
C ASP A 58 8.48 -34.93 -8.19
N SER A 59 9.64 -34.33 -8.46
CA SER A 59 10.37 -33.58 -7.42
C SER A 59 9.93 -32.13 -7.25
N SER A 60 9.13 -31.58 -8.17
CA SER A 60 8.70 -30.16 -8.12
C SER A 60 7.45 -29.93 -7.27
N SER A 61 6.53 -30.89 -7.29
CA SER A 61 5.22 -30.80 -6.62
C SER A 61 5.34 -30.70 -5.09
N PRO A 62 6.10 -31.54 -4.38
CA PRO A 62 6.21 -31.44 -2.92
C PRO A 62 6.88 -30.14 -2.47
N ARG A 63 7.91 -29.66 -3.19
CA ARG A 63 8.59 -28.38 -2.87
C ARG A 63 7.65 -27.18 -2.99
N ARG A 64 6.84 -27.13 -4.05
CA ARG A 64 5.83 -26.07 -4.24
C ARG A 64 4.80 -26.09 -3.11
N ILE A 65 4.34 -27.28 -2.70
CA ILE A 65 3.40 -27.45 -1.59
C ILE A 65 4.04 -26.98 -0.28
N THR A 66 5.29 -27.32 0.00
CA THR A 66 5.99 -26.87 1.22
C THR A 66 6.16 -25.35 1.25
N ILE A 67 6.54 -24.73 0.13
CA ILE A 67 6.68 -23.27 0.04
C ILE A 67 5.32 -22.59 0.23
N PHE A 68 4.27 -23.13 -0.37
CA PHE A 68 2.90 -22.63 -0.22
C PHE A 68 2.41 -22.71 1.22
N LEU A 69 2.61 -23.85 1.90
CA LEU A 69 2.24 -24.01 3.30
C LEU A 69 3.03 -23.07 4.22
N ALA A 70 4.33 -22.89 3.95
CA ALA A 70 5.16 -21.95 4.68
C ALA A 70 4.68 -20.50 4.50
N TYR A 71 4.35 -20.11 3.26
CA TYR A 71 3.77 -18.81 2.95
C TYR A 71 2.44 -18.58 3.66
N GLN A 72 1.52 -19.56 3.61
CA GLN A 72 0.24 -19.47 4.30
C GLN A 72 0.42 -19.31 5.81
N THR A 73 1.33 -20.10 6.42
CA THR A 73 1.64 -20.01 7.85
C THR A 73 2.18 -18.63 8.24
N ILE A 74 3.04 -18.03 7.41
CA ILE A 74 3.56 -16.67 7.64
C ILE A 74 2.45 -15.63 7.52
N SER A 75 1.58 -15.74 6.52
CA SER A 75 0.43 -14.84 6.35
C SER A 75 -0.49 -14.92 7.58
N ASP A 76 -0.86 -16.14 7.99
CA ASP A 76 -1.73 -16.37 9.15
C ASP A 76 -1.11 -15.86 10.45
N PHE A 77 0.22 -15.93 10.58
CA PHE A 77 0.94 -15.38 11.72
C PHE A 77 0.93 -13.85 11.72
N LEU A 78 1.26 -13.22 10.58
CA LEU A 78 1.28 -11.77 10.45
C LEU A 78 -0.10 -11.14 10.67
N GLU A 79 -1.16 -11.85 10.31
CA GLU A 79 -2.54 -11.44 10.58
C GLU A 79 -2.90 -11.42 12.07
N LYS A 80 -2.19 -12.18 12.92
CA LYS A 80 -2.42 -12.19 14.37
C LYS A 80 -1.66 -11.08 15.11
N LEU A 81 -0.77 -10.36 14.43
CA LEU A 81 -0.05 -9.24 15.01
C LEU A 81 -0.97 -8.02 15.12
N SER A 82 -0.83 -7.25 16.20
CA SER A 82 -1.67 -6.08 16.45
C SER A 82 -1.40 -4.91 15.49
N GLN A 83 -0.15 -4.75 15.04
CA GLN A 83 0.30 -3.65 14.17
C GLN A 83 1.35 -4.14 13.17
N PRO A 84 0.94 -4.96 12.19
CA PRO A 84 1.86 -5.42 11.17
C PRO A 84 2.23 -4.28 10.22
N VAL A 85 3.43 -4.37 9.64
CA VAL A 85 3.85 -3.42 8.59
C VAL A 85 2.99 -3.66 7.34
N MET A 86 2.42 -2.57 6.83
CA MET A 86 1.57 -2.58 5.64
C MET A 86 2.33 -2.02 4.43
N SER A 87 1.96 -2.48 3.25
CA SER A 87 2.37 -1.96 1.95
C SER A 87 1.24 -1.13 1.34
N VAL A 88 1.62 -0.12 0.57
CA VAL A 88 0.71 0.76 -0.15
C VAL A 88 0.77 0.42 -1.63
N THR A 89 -0.39 0.22 -2.23
CA THR A 89 -0.55 0.02 -3.67
C THR A 89 -1.59 0.99 -4.19
N TYR A 90 -1.40 1.52 -5.40
CA TYR A 90 -2.35 2.43 -6.04
C TYR A 90 -3.04 1.69 -7.17
N LYS A 91 -4.37 1.71 -7.15
CA LYS A 91 -5.19 1.10 -8.18
C LYS A 91 -5.98 2.17 -8.91
N GLU A 92 -5.72 2.33 -10.21
CA GLU A 92 -6.49 3.24 -11.05
C GLU A 92 -7.93 2.73 -11.21
N VAL A 93 -8.89 3.64 -11.14
CA VAL A 93 -10.31 3.38 -11.36
C VAL A 93 -10.88 4.37 -12.36
N ASP A 94 -11.74 3.87 -13.25
CA ASP A 94 -12.40 4.70 -14.26
C ASP A 94 -13.44 5.64 -13.63
N SER A 95 -14.16 5.16 -12.61
CA SER A 95 -15.18 5.89 -11.87
C SER A 95 -15.25 5.39 -10.42
N PHE A 96 -15.47 6.30 -9.48
CA PHE A 96 -15.73 5.93 -8.09
C PHE A 96 -17.21 5.64 -7.87
N SER A 97 -17.52 4.80 -6.88
CA SER A 97 -18.87 4.78 -6.33
C SER A 97 -19.17 6.15 -5.70
N PRO A 98 -20.35 6.75 -5.93
CA PRO A 98 -20.68 8.06 -5.37
C PRO A 98 -20.56 8.02 -3.84
N PRO A 99 -19.66 8.82 -3.23
CA PRO A 99 -19.51 8.84 -1.80
C PRO A 99 -20.69 9.56 -1.16
N GLY A 100 -20.99 9.23 0.09
CA GLY A 100 -21.96 9.99 0.87
C GLY A 100 -21.28 11.13 1.60
N VAL A 101 -21.72 12.35 1.33
CA VAL A 101 -21.26 13.56 2.04
C VAL A 101 -22.30 13.92 3.09
N ALA A 102 -22.06 13.51 4.34
CA ALA A 102 -22.93 13.82 5.47
C ALA A 102 -22.53 15.17 6.08
N LEU A 103 -23.36 16.18 5.91
CA LEU A 103 -23.15 17.53 6.44
C LEU A 103 -23.96 17.72 7.71
N PHE A 104 -23.40 18.42 8.70
CA PHE A 104 -24.03 18.76 9.96
C PHE A 104 -24.24 20.28 10.02
N PRO A 105 -25.25 20.81 9.31
CA PRO A 105 -25.43 22.24 9.14
C PRO A 105 -25.97 22.94 10.40
N GLY A 106 -26.48 22.21 11.39
CA GLY A 106 -27.12 22.80 12.58
C GLY A 106 -28.31 23.67 12.18
N ASN A 107 -28.19 24.98 12.41
CA ASN A 107 -29.21 25.97 12.04
C ASN A 107 -29.08 26.47 10.59
N ALA A 108 -28.01 26.11 9.88
CA ALA A 108 -27.80 26.52 8.50
C ALA A 108 -28.72 25.74 7.54
N GLN A 109 -29.15 26.40 6.48
CA GLN A 109 -30.01 25.82 5.45
C GLN A 109 -29.23 25.65 4.15
N LEU A 110 -29.39 24.49 3.50
CA LEU A 110 -28.88 24.25 2.16
C LEU A 110 -29.72 25.06 1.15
N LEU A 111 -29.09 26.02 0.48
CA LEU A 111 -29.72 26.89 -0.51
C LEU A 111 -29.67 26.34 -1.93
N SER A 112 -28.56 25.69 -2.29
CA SER A 112 -28.32 25.19 -3.64
C SER A 112 -27.35 24.02 -3.58
N CYS A 113 -27.61 23.01 -4.41
CA CYS A 113 -26.69 21.92 -4.66
C CYS A 113 -26.75 21.55 -6.14
N LYS A 114 -25.60 21.57 -6.83
CA LYS A 114 -25.51 21.19 -8.24
C LYS A 114 -24.22 20.44 -8.54
N HIS A 115 -24.34 19.45 -9.42
CA HIS A 115 -23.19 18.82 -10.04
C HIS A 115 -22.72 19.66 -11.23
N HIS A 116 -21.40 19.83 -11.34
CA HIS A 116 -20.74 20.44 -12.48
C HIS A 116 -19.67 19.49 -13.01
N TYR A 117 -19.29 19.69 -14.26
CA TYR A 117 -18.29 18.88 -14.96
C TYR A 117 -17.21 19.79 -15.53
N HIS A 118 -16.04 19.21 -15.80
CA HIS A 118 -14.90 19.87 -16.44
C HIS A 118 -14.33 21.06 -15.62
N ASP A 119 -14.33 20.97 -14.28
CA ASP A 119 -13.86 22.01 -13.35
C ASP A 119 -14.57 23.37 -13.48
N TYR A 120 -15.67 23.46 -14.23
CA TYR A 120 -16.32 24.73 -14.53
C TYR A 120 -17.52 24.97 -13.62
N ILE A 121 -17.37 25.94 -12.71
CA ILE A 121 -18.49 26.46 -11.89
C ILE A 121 -18.88 27.84 -12.44
N PRO A 122 -20.13 28.02 -12.91
CA PRO A 122 -20.60 29.30 -13.42
C PRO A 122 -20.63 30.35 -12.30
N ALA A 123 -20.57 31.63 -12.70
CA ALA A 123 -20.68 32.74 -11.76
C ALA A 123 -22.03 32.68 -11.00
N LEU A 124 -22.00 32.99 -9.70
CA LEU A 124 -23.20 33.02 -8.88
C LEU A 124 -24.10 34.17 -9.31
N VAL A 125 -25.30 33.85 -9.80
CA VAL A 125 -26.26 34.85 -10.30
C VAL A 125 -27.02 35.54 -9.15
N ASN A 126 -27.28 34.83 -8.05
CA ASN A 126 -27.93 35.36 -6.85
C ASN A 126 -27.48 34.60 -5.58
N PRO A 127 -26.36 34.98 -4.95
CA PRO A 127 -25.93 34.36 -3.71
C PRO A 127 -26.93 34.66 -2.58
N GLY A 128 -27.20 33.69 -1.70
CA GLY A 128 -28.04 33.87 -0.51
C GLY A 128 -29.53 33.62 -0.73
N LYS A 129 -29.98 33.45 -1.97
CA LYS A 129 -31.35 33.04 -2.29
C LYS A 129 -31.37 31.53 -2.62
N PRO A 130 -32.42 30.79 -2.21
CA PRO A 130 -32.59 29.40 -2.61
C PRO A 130 -32.60 29.26 -4.12
N GLN A 131 -31.88 28.29 -4.65
CA GLN A 131 -31.85 27.95 -6.07
C GLN A 131 -32.28 26.49 -6.25
N PRO A 132 -32.92 26.13 -7.38
CA PRO A 132 -33.25 24.74 -7.65
C PRO A 132 -31.97 23.91 -7.67
N GLY A 133 -31.87 22.95 -6.76
CA GLY A 133 -30.78 21.99 -6.69
C GLY A 133 -31.09 20.75 -7.54
N ASP A 134 -30.06 20.19 -8.17
CA ASP A 134 -30.14 18.98 -8.99
C ASP A 134 -29.51 17.76 -8.28
N CYS A 135 -29.19 17.92 -6.99
CA CYS A 135 -28.57 16.85 -6.21
C CYS A 135 -29.60 15.97 -5.52
N GLU A 136 -29.29 14.68 -5.44
CA GLU A 136 -29.97 13.78 -4.53
C GLU A 136 -29.41 13.94 -3.11
N PHE A 137 -30.29 14.22 -2.14
CA PHE A 137 -29.92 14.29 -0.74
C PHE A 137 -31.01 13.70 0.18
N ARG A 138 -30.60 13.32 1.40
CA ARG A 138 -31.46 12.75 2.44
C ARG A 138 -31.18 13.43 3.77
N ASN A 139 -32.24 13.72 4.51
CA ASN A 139 -32.13 14.21 5.88
C ASN A 139 -32.23 13.01 6.83
N VAL A 140 -31.29 12.91 7.76
CA VAL A 140 -31.24 11.85 8.77
C VAL A 140 -31.00 12.47 10.13
N THR A 141 -31.86 12.13 11.09
CA THR A 141 -31.70 12.52 12.49
C THR A 141 -31.31 11.31 13.29
N TYR A 142 -30.20 11.37 14.02
CA TYR A 142 -29.70 10.25 14.82
C TYR A 142 -29.01 10.76 16.09
N VAL A 143 -28.81 9.86 17.06
CA VAL A 143 -28.07 10.16 18.29
C VAL A 143 -26.61 9.77 18.09
N GLY A 144 -25.71 10.75 18.21
CA GLY A 144 -24.28 10.54 18.00
C GLY A 144 -23.68 9.59 19.04
N PRO A 145 -22.70 8.75 18.67
CA PRO A 145 -22.08 7.78 19.57
C PRO A 145 -21.24 8.43 20.69
N PHE A 146 -20.76 9.65 20.47
CA PHE A 146 -19.93 10.41 21.41
C PHE A 146 -20.70 11.53 22.14
N SER A 147 -21.97 11.73 21.79
CA SER A 147 -22.83 12.72 22.44
C SER A 147 -23.69 12.07 23.52
N ASN A 148 -23.86 12.74 24.65
CA ASN A 148 -24.70 12.30 25.76
C ASN A 148 -26.21 12.43 25.42
N GLY A 149 -26.70 11.69 24.43
CA GLY A 149 -28.11 11.65 24.04
C GLY A 149 -28.58 12.82 23.16
N THR A 150 -27.68 13.71 22.72
CA THR A 150 -28.04 14.83 21.84
C THR A 150 -28.39 14.31 20.44
N GLN A 151 -29.59 14.65 19.95
CA GLN A 151 -29.96 14.38 18.57
C GLN A 151 -29.17 15.31 17.63
N LYS A 152 -28.55 14.71 16.62
CA LYS A 152 -27.87 15.40 15.54
C LYS A 152 -28.71 15.30 14.28
N HIS A 153 -28.79 16.40 13.54
CA HIS A 153 -29.40 16.45 12.23
C HIS A 153 -28.32 16.50 11.15
N ALA A 154 -28.34 15.52 10.25
CA ALA A 154 -27.41 15.40 9.14
C ALA A 154 -28.14 15.51 7.79
N VAL A 155 -27.56 16.29 6.87
CA VAL A 155 -27.97 16.38 5.47
C VAL A 155 -26.95 15.60 4.66
N VAL A 156 -27.34 14.44 4.15
CA VAL A 156 -26.46 13.57 3.37
C VAL A 156 -26.69 13.77 1.89
N VAL A 157 -25.65 14.15 1.17
CA VAL A 157 -25.69 14.45 -0.27
C VAL A 157 -24.90 13.39 -1.04
N ARG A 158 -25.39 12.98 -2.20
CA ARG A 158 -24.66 12.13 -3.14
C ARG A 158 -23.48 12.90 -3.74
N GLY A 159 -22.26 12.46 -3.45
CA GLY A 159 -21.04 13.08 -4.00
C GLY A 159 -20.76 12.72 -5.47
N PRO A 160 -19.67 13.28 -6.04
CA PRO A 160 -19.28 13.02 -7.43
C PRO A 160 -18.75 11.59 -7.61
N SER A 161 -18.86 11.06 -8.83
CA SER A 161 -18.49 9.70 -9.22
C SER A 161 -17.46 9.68 -10.34
N ASP A 162 -17.58 10.59 -11.30
CA ASP A 162 -16.78 10.61 -12.52
C ASP A 162 -15.55 11.52 -12.40
N VAL A 163 -14.38 10.89 -12.25
CA VAL A 163 -13.08 11.58 -12.15
C VAL A 163 -12.61 12.08 -13.51
N ARG A 164 -12.88 11.34 -14.57
CA ARG A 164 -12.38 11.63 -15.92
C ARG A 164 -13.02 12.87 -16.50
N ASN A 165 -14.33 13.01 -16.29
CA ASN A 165 -15.05 14.23 -16.65
C ASN A 165 -14.90 15.35 -15.62
N LYS A 166 -14.09 15.13 -14.57
CA LYS A 166 -13.88 16.07 -13.46
C LYS A 166 -15.21 16.56 -12.89
N GLU A 167 -16.03 15.61 -12.50
CA GLU A 167 -17.27 15.87 -11.81
C GLU A 167 -16.97 16.46 -10.43
N LEU A 168 -17.65 17.55 -10.12
CA LEU A 168 -17.62 18.17 -8.82
C LEU A 168 -19.04 18.51 -8.39
N ILE A 169 -19.24 18.62 -7.08
CA ILE A 169 -20.51 19.04 -6.50
C ILE A 169 -20.31 20.37 -5.78
N PHE A 170 -21.10 21.36 -6.16
CA PHE A 170 -21.09 22.68 -5.54
C PHE A 170 -22.31 22.85 -4.65
N MET A 171 -22.07 23.17 -3.39
CA MET A 171 -23.12 23.39 -2.40
C MET A 171 -23.00 24.76 -1.77
N GLN A 172 -24.15 25.37 -1.55
CA GLN A 172 -24.30 26.67 -0.91
C GLN A 172 -25.21 26.56 0.31
N PHE A 173 -24.75 27.10 1.44
CA PHE A 173 -25.55 27.20 2.66
C PHE A 173 -25.73 28.64 3.09
N SER A 174 -26.80 28.89 3.84
CA SER A 174 -27.06 30.15 4.52
C SER A 174 -27.34 29.89 5.99
N LEU A 175 -26.71 30.68 6.83
CA LEU A 175 -26.95 30.72 8.26
C LEU A 175 -27.36 32.14 8.60
N ASN A 176 -28.52 32.26 9.22
CA ASN A 176 -28.95 33.52 9.83
C ASN A 176 -28.17 33.73 11.14
N ASP A 177 -28.40 34.85 11.81
CA ASP A 177 -27.68 35.21 13.05
C ASP A 177 -27.48 34.05 14.02
N THR A 178 -26.22 33.82 14.38
CA THR A 178 -25.80 32.87 15.42
C THR A 178 -25.17 33.61 16.59
N GLN A 179 -25.34 33.05 17.79
CA GLN A 179 -24.62 33.50 18.99
C GLN A 179 -23.15 33.07 19.00
N GLU A 180 -22.71 32.28 18.03
CA GLU A 180 -21.35 31.78 17.91
C GLU A 180 -20.46 32.79 17.19
N ASP A 181 -19.26 33.03 17.75
CA ASP A 181 -18.24 33.92 17.16
C ASP A 181 -17.67 33.38 15.84
N PHE A 182 -17.74 32.05 15.65
CA PHE A 182 -17.22 31.37 14.46
C PHE A 182 -18.31 30.52 13.82
N SER A 183 -18.54 30.77 12.54
CA SER A 183 -19.52 30.04 11.74
C SER A 183 -18.84 28.91 10.97
N ALA A 184 -19.20 27.67 11.28
CA ALA A 184 -18.59 26.50 10.66
C ALA A 184 -19.60 25.35 10.49
N ILE A 185 -19.42 24.56 9.43
CA ILE A 185 -20.23 23.36 9.18
C ILE A 185 -19.30 22.15 9.16
N THR A 186 -19.60 21.18 10.01
CA THR A 186 -18.89 19.91 10.06
C THR A 186 -19.48 18.95 9.04
N TYR A 187 -18.67 18.07 8.48
CA TYR A 187 -19.10 17.00 7.60
C TYR A 187 -18.28 15.73 7.80
N MET A 188 -18.82 14.64 7.29
CA MET A 188 -18.26 13.31 7.28
C MET A 188 -18.40 12.70 5.89
N LEU A 189 -17.42 11.91 5.47
CA LEU A 189 -17.43 11.20 4.20
C LEU A 189 -17.51 9.70 4.45
N PHE A 190 -18.39 9.02 3.74
CA PHE A 190 -18.47 7.55 3.73
C PHE A 190 -18.50 7.00 2.31
N ALA A 191 -18.09 5.74 2.15
CA ALA A 191 -17.66 5.18 0.87
C ALA A 191 -18.73 5.20 -0.23
N LYS A 192 -19.98 4.90 0.11
CA LYS A 192 -21.06 4.71 -0.86
C LYS A 192 -22.38 5.27 -0.36
N PHE A 193 -22.93 6.24 -1.09
CA PHE A 193 -24.25 6.81 -0.81
C PHE A 193 -25.39 5.76 -0.93
N SER A 194 -25.21 4.76 -1.79
CA SER A 194 -26.17 3.65 -1.95
C SER A 194 -26.38 2.87 -0.65
N ASP A 195 -25.34 2.73 0.18
CA ASP A 195 -25.40 1.91 1.39
C ASP A 195 -26.34 2.55 2.43
N LEU A 196 -26.37 3.88 2.51
CA LEU A 196 -27.35 4.61 3.32
C LEU A 196 -28.79 4.42 2.79
N THR A 197 -28.96 4.43 1.47
CA THR A 197 -30.28 4.33 0.84
C THR A 197 -30.84 2.91 0.95
N ALA A 198 -29.97 1.91 0.90
CA ALA A 198 -30.31 0.50 1.04
C ALA A 198 -30.46 0.05 2.51
N SER A 199 -29.89 0.78 3.47
CA SER A 199 -30.00 0.44 4.90
C SER A 199 -31.44 0.54 5.40
N GLU A 200 -31.87 -0.47 6.17
CA GLU A 200 -33.18 -0.48 6.85
C GLU A 200 -33.23 0.58 7.96
N ASP A 201 -32.19 0.64 8.80
CA ASP A 201 -32.02 1.70 9.81
C ASP A 201 -30.91 2.67 9.38
N LYS A 202 -31.34 3.85 8.95
CA LYS A 202 -30.44 4.95 8.55
C LYS A 202 -29.75 5.58 9.75
N SER A 203 -30.38 5.58 10.91
CA SER A 203 -29.86 6.20 12.12
C SER A 203 -28.71 5.39 12.68
N GLU A 204 -28.87 4.06 12.72
CA GLU A 204 -27.81 3.14 13.13
C GLU A 204 -26.62 3.19 12.16
N PHE A 205 -26.88 3.17 10.85
CA PHE A 205 -25.84 3.32 9.83
C PHE A 205 -25.01 4.61 10.02
N MET A 206 -25.68 5.75 10.24
CA MET A 206 -25.01 7.03 10.47
C MET A 206 -24.19 7.03 11.76
N ARG A 207 -24.70 6.39 12.83
CA ARG A 207 -23.99 6.25 14.10
C ARG A 207 -22.70 5.42 13.94
N ASP A 208 -22.75 4.35 13.16
CA ASP A 208 -21.58 3.51 12.89
C ASP A 208 -20.59 4.20 11.97
N CYS A 209 -21.08 5.00 11.01
CA CYS A 209 -20.22 5.84 10.19
C CYS A 209 -19.45 6.85 11.04
N GLU A 210 -20.09 7.54 12.00
CA GLU A 210 -19.41 8.51 12.87
C GLU A 210 -18.33 7.87 13.76
N ARG A 211 -18.44 6.56 14.07
CA ARG A 211 -17.41 5.83 14.81
C ARG A 211 -16.19 5.48 13.95
N ASN A 212 -16.42 5.19 12.67
CA ASN A 212 -15.42 4.60 11.80
C ASN A 212 -14.74 5.61 10.86
N TYR A 213 -15.45 6.67 10.47
CA TYR A 213 -14.95 7.68 9.54
C TYR A 213 -14.54 8.96 10.24
N SER A 214 -13.58 9.66 9.65
CA SER A 214 -13.14 10.97 10.12
C SER A 214 -14.15 12.07 9.77
N THR A 215 -14.18 13.10 10.61
CA THR A 215 -14.98 14.31 10.42
C THR A 215 -14.08 15.50 10.13
N TRP A 216 -14.55 16.42 9.30
CA TRP A 216 -13.87 17.65 8.93
C TRP A 216 -14.82 18.83 9.01
N THR A 217 -14.30 20.04 8.95
CA THR A 217 -15.09 21.26 9.09
C THR A 217 -14.67 22.30 8.06
N PHE A 218 -15.62 23.00 7.47
CA PHE A 218 -15.37 24.18 6.64
C PHE A 218 -16.00 25.44 7.23
N SER A 219 -15.34 26.57 7.02
CA SER A 219 -15.72 27.87 7.58
C SER A 219 -16.66 28.63 6.66
N GLY A 220 -17.53 29.45 7.26
CA GLY A 220 -18.37 30.42 6.54
C GLY A 220 -17.57 31.61 6.00
N GLY A 221 -18.10 32.27 4.96
CA GLY A 221 -17.46 33.44 4.34
C GLY A 221 -16.34 33.11 3.35
N PHE A 222 -16.04 31.83 3.19
CA PHE A 222 -15.07 31.32 2.22
C PHE A 222 -15.70 30.26 1.32
N ARG A 223 -15.11 30.10 0.15
CA ARG A 223 -15.29 28.93 -0.69
C ARG A 223 -14.21 27.91 -0.37
N THR A 224 -14.63 26.78 0.14
CA THR A 224 -13.75 25.65 0.47
C THR A 224 -13.82 24.62 -0.64
N TRP A 225 -12.68 24.35 -1.27
CA TRP A 225 -12.52 23.31 -2.27
C TRP A 225 -11.93 22.07 -1.60
N VAL A 226 -12.69 20.99 -1.57
CA VAL A 226 -12.33 19.73 -0.91
C VAL A 226 -11.99 18.72 -1.99
N LYS A 227 -10.70 18.37 -2.08
CA LYS A 227 -10.22 17.29 -2.94
C LYS A 227 -10.12 16.03 -2.10
N MET A 228 -10.94 15.03 -2.43
CA MET A 228 -10.99 13.75 -1.72
C MET A 228 -10.22 12.67 -2.46
N SER A 229 -9.63 11.75 -1.70
CA SER A 229 -8.98 10.54 -2.17
C SER A 229 -9.36 9.38 -1.24
N LEU A 230 -9.51 8.18 -1.79
CA LEU A 230 -10.02 7.02 -1.06
C LEU A 230 -8.89 6.08 -0.66
N VAL A 231 -8.87 5.68 0.60
CA VAL A 231 -7.94 4.72 1.15
C VAL A 231 -8.70 3.49 1.63
N ASN A 232 -8.41 2.34 1.04
CA ASN A 232 -8.93 1.04 1.44
C ASN A 232 -7.87 0.28 2.20
N THR A 233 -8.14 -0.04 3.46
CA THR A 233 -7.27 -0.87 4.31
C THR A 233 -7.84 -2.28 4.39
N ALA A 234 -7.12 -3.25 3.85
CA ALA A 234 -7.50 -4.65 3.92
C ALA A 234 -7.02 -5.25 5.26
N GLY A 235 -7.97 -5.58 6.14
CA GLY A 235 -7.75 -6.36 7.36
C GLY A 235 -8.56 -7.66 7.35
N LYS A 236 -8.18 -8.63 8.20
CA LYS A 236 -8.79 -9.97 8.27
C LYS A 236 -10.30 -9.94 8.55
N ASN A 237 -10.73 -9.08 9.47
CA ASN A 237 -12.12 -9.03 9.96
C ASN A 237 -12.83 -7.70 9.69
N ASN A 238 -12.10 -6.65 9.33
CA ASN A 238 -12.67 -5.37 8.94
C ASN A 238 -11.88 -4.81 7.77
N GLN A 239 -12.57 -4.60 6.65
CA GLN A 239 -12.08 -3.69 5.62
C GLN A 239 -12.32 -2.27 6.15
N GLY A 240 -11.24 -1.54 6.39
CA GLY A 240 -11.31 -0.13 6.75
C GLY A 240 -11.39 0.69 5.48
N VAL A 241 -12.31 1.66 5.44
CA VAL A 241 -12.33 2.67 4.38
C VAL A 241 -12.12 4.01 5.05
N GLU A 242 -11.19 4.79 4.52
CA GLU A 242 -10.86 6.12 5.03
C GLU A 242 -10.76 7.09 3.86
N PHE A 243 -11.16 8.34 4.09
CA PHE A 243 -10.99 9.41 3.12
C PHE A 243 -9.81 10.28 3.54
N ARG A 244 -8.92 10.56 2.59
CA ARG A 244 -7.91 11.61 2.73
C ARG A 244 -8.40 12.83 1.97
N GLN A 245 -8.30 13.98 2.62
CA GLN A 245 -8.76 15.25 2.08
C GLN A 245 -7.60 16.23 2.01
N GLU A 246 -7.60 17.00 0.93
CA GLU A 246 -6.87 18.26 0.82
C GLU A 246 -7.88 19.39 0.60
N SER A 247 -7.87 20.39 1.49
CA SER A 247 -8.73 21.57 1.36
C SER A 247 -7.94 22.78 0.88
N SER A 248 -8.55 23.53 -0.04
CA SER A 248 -8.10 24.85 -0.48
C SER A 248 -9.20 25.87 -0.19
N VAL A 249 -8.84 27.02 0.37
CA VAL A 249 -9.82 28.02 0.82
C VAL A 249 -9.61 29.32 0.05
N VAL A 250 -10.71 29.87 -0.49
CA VAL A 250 -10.70 31.13 -1.23
C VAL A 250 -11.74 32.06 -0.62
N LYS A 251 -11.37 33.32 -0.39
CA LYS A 251 -12.30 34.33 0.13
C LYS A 251 -13.46 34.55 -0.83
N PHE A 252 -14.68 34.52 -0.30
CA PHE A 252 -15.85 34.95 -1.05
C PHE A 252 -15.97 36.47 -0.97
N ASN A 253 -15.85 37.14 -2.11
CA ASN A 253 -16.10 38.58 -2.19
C ASN A 253 -17.59 38.80 -2.42
N ASP A 254 -18.31 39.06 -1.33
CA ASP A 254 -19.74 39.33 -1.40
C ASP A 254 -20.00 40.66 -2.13
N LYS A 255 -20.69 40.57 -3.27
CA LYS A 255 -21.07 41.73 -4.10
C LYS A 255 -22.50 42.20 -3.83
N ARG A 256 -23.22 41.55 -2.91
CA ARG A 256 -24.58 41.95 -2.52
C ARG A 256 -24.57 43.33 -1.88
N GLN A 257 -25.68 44.04 -1.95
CA GLN A 257 -25.83 45.32 -1.26
C GLN A 257 -25.80 45.09 0.26
N GLU A 258 -25.26 46.03 1.04
CA GLU A 258 -25.12 45.88 2.51
C GLU A 258 -26.45 45.54 3.22
N SER A 259 -27.58 46.01 2.68
CA SER A 259 -28.92 45.69 3.17
C SER A 259 -29.32 44.21 3.01
N GLU A 260 -28.68 43.48 2.10
CA GLU A 260 -28.91 42.04 1.86
C GLU A 260 -27.86 41.14 2.54
N GLN A 261 -26.82 41.73 3.16
CA GLN A 261 -25.74 41.02 3.85
C GLN A 261 -26.07 40.74 5.32
N THR A 262 -27.28 40.28 5.61
CA THR A 262 -27.70 39.93 6.98
C THR A 262 -27.36 38.51 7.36
N ASN A 263 -27.12 37.63 6.38
CA ASN A 263 -26.86 36.21 6.57
C ASN A 263 -25.44 35.82 6.16
N GLN A 264 -24.88 34.87 6.91
CA GLN A 264 -23.59 34.27 6.61
C GLN A 264 -23.75 33.15 5.59
N LEU A 265 -22.97 33.21 4.51
CA LEU A 265 -22.99 32.21 3.45
C LEU A 265 -21.81 31.25 3.56
N PHE A 266 -22.05 29.99 3.23
CA PHE A 266 -21.02 28.98 3.12
C PHE A 266 -21.01 28.39 1.73
N PHE A 267 -19.82 28.11 1.23
CA PHE A 267 -19.62 27.54 -0.09
C PHE A 267 -18.62 26.40 0.01
N VAL A 268 -19.02 25.22 -0.45
CA VAL A 268 -18.15 24.05 -0.48
C VAL A 268 -18.25 23.36 -1.83
N VAL A 269 -17.10 22.92 -2.32
CA VAL A 269 -16.96 22.12 -3.54
C VAL A 269 -16.32 20.80 -3.14
N PHE A 270 -16.92 19.67 -3.52
CA PHE A 270 -16.27 18.36 -3.39
C PHE A 270 -15.90 17.83 -4.77
N GLU A 271 -14.66 17.38 -4.93
CA GLU A 271 -14.13 16.75 -6.14
C GLU A 271 -13.18 15.60 -5.79
N TRP A 272 -13.01 14.65 -6.71
CA TRP A 272 -11.96 13.64 -6.58
C TRP A 272 -10.59 14.24 -6.95
N ARG A 273 -9.58 14.02 -6.11
CA ARG A 273 -8.21 14.50 -6.33
C ARG A 273 -7.53 13.74 -7.47
N ASP A 274 -7.65 12.42 -7.43
CA ASP A 274 -6.95 11.49 -8.29
C ASP A 274 -7.82 10.26 -8.64
N PRO A 275 -7.61 9.63 -9.81
CA PRO A 275 -8.34 8.41 -10.19
C PRO A 275 -7.78 7.15 -9.52
N TYR A 276 -7.04 7.29 -8.41
CA TYR A 276 -6.38 6.17 -7.74
C TYR A 276 -7.02 5.88 -6.39
N ILE A 277 -7.41 4.62 -6.18
CA ILE A 277 -7.69 4.09 -4.85
C ILE A 277 -6.37 3.66 -4.23
N GLN A 278 -6.08 4.14 -3.03
CA GLN A 278 -4.95 3.70 -2.25
C GLN A 278 -5.34 2.42 -1.48
N GLU A 279 -4.78 1.28 -1.85
CA GLU A 279 -4.97 0.02 -1.14
C GLU A 279 -3.81 -0.26 -0.19
N ILE A 280 -4.13 -0.36 1.11
CA ILE A 280 -3.21 -0.71 2.18
C ILE A 280 -3.43 -2.19 2.53
N ARG A 281 -2.42 -3.02 2.29
CA ARG A 281 -2.44 -4.47 2.56
C ARG A 281 -1.19 -4.89 3.32
N LEU A 282 -1.17 -6.06 3.96
CA LEU A 282 0.06 -6.57 4.58
C LEU A 282 1.17 -6.69 3.54
N VAL A 283 2.42 -6.39 3.89
CA VAL A 283 3.55 -6.43 2.93
C VAL A 283 3.66 -7.78 2.22
N VAL A 284 3.47 -8.87 2.97
CA VAL A 284 3.54 -10.24 2.44
C VAL A 284 2.37 -10.55 1.51
N THR A 285 1.18 -9.98 1.76
CA THR A 285 -0.01 -10.22 0.92
C THR A 285 -0.11 -9.25 -0.26
N ALA A 286 0.50 -8.07 -0.16
CA ALA A 286 0.60 -7.11 -1.25
C ALA A 286 1.55 -7.60 -2.36
N ASN A 287 2.69 -8.19 -1.97
CA ASN A 287 3.73 -8.66 -2.89
C ASN A 287 4.03 -10.16 -2.68
N PRO A 288 3.07 -11.06 -2.99
CA PRO A 288 3.21 -12.49 -2.73
C PRO A 288 4.40 -13.10 -3.48
N TRP A 289 4.68 -12.63 -4.69
CA TRP A 289 5.80 -13.12 -5.51
C TRP A 289 7.16 -12.88 -4.86
N SER A 290 7.36 -11.71 -4.23
CA SER A 290 8.60 -11.38 -3.53
C SER A 290 8.79 -12.28 -2.31
N SER A 291 7.72 -12.50 -1.53
CA SER A 291 7.77 -13.40 -0.36
C SER A 291 8.03 -14.85 -0.75
N ILE A 292 7.39 -15.34 -1.82
CA ILE A 292 7.63 -16.70 -2.36
C ILE A 292 9.08 -16.84 -2.85
N ALA A 293 9.62 -15.82 -3.54
CA ALA A 293 11.01 -15.85 -4.00
C ALA A 293 12.01 -15.94 -2.83
N ILE A 294 11.77 -15.19 -1.74
CA ILE A 294 12.58 -15.28 -0.52
C ILE A 294 12.50 -16.69 0.08
N LEU A 295 11.29 -17.26 0.20
CA LEU A 295 11.13 -18.63 0.71
C LEU A 295 11.88 -19.66 -0.16
N CYS A 296 11.76 -19.56 -1.49
CA CYS A 296 12.53 -20.39 -2.42
C CYS A 296 14.05 -20.27 -2.16
N GLY A 297 14.56 -19.05 -1.97
CA GLY A 297 15.97 -18.79 -1.65
C GLY A 297 16.40 -19.45 -0.35
N VAL A 298 15.60 -19.33 0.71
CA VAL A 298 15.86 -19.97 2.02
C VAL A 298 15.89 -21.49 1.91
N PHE A 299 14.91 -22.10 1.24
CA PHE A 299 14.89 -23.55 1.03
C PHE A 299 16.11 -24.03 0.23
N MET A 300 16.46 -23.34 -0.86
CA MET A 300 17.64 -23.67 -1.67
C MET A 300 18.93 -23.57 -0.85
N ALA A 301 19.08 -22.53 -0.01
CA ALA A 301 20.22 -22.37 0.87
C ALA A 301 20.33 -23.51 1.89
N LEU A 302 19.21 -23.91 2.51
CA LEU A 302 19.14 -25.04 3.44
C LEU A 302 19.54 -26.35 2.77
N PHE A 303 19.02 -26.64 1.57
CA PHE A 303 19.40 -27.84 0.82
C PHE A 303 20.87 -27.85 0.43
N LYS A 304 21.41 -26.71 0.01
CA LYS A 304 22.83 -26.57 -0.34
C LYS A 304 23.72 -26.77 0.89
N ALA A 305 23.35 -26.18 2.03
CA ALA A 305 24.07 -26.36 3.29
C ALA A 305 24.05 -27.81 3.78
N ALA A 306 22.92 -28.50 3.68
CA ALA A 306 22.81 -29.92 4.03
C ALA A 306 23.70 -30.82 3.16
N ASN A 307 23.73 -30.56 1.84
CA ASN A 307 24.61 -31.28 0.93
C ASN A 307 26.10 -31.00 1.21
N PHE A 308 26.45 -29.75 1.50
CA PHE A 308 27.80 -29.39 1.90
C PHE A 308 28.21 -30.09 3.21
N ALA A 309 27.34 -30.09 4.23
CA ALA A 309 27.59 -30.79 5.49
C ALA A 309 27.82 -32.29 5.28
N LYS A 310 27.06 -32.94 4.39
CA LYS A 310 27.26 -34.36 4.03
C LYS A 310 28.65 -34.59 3.41
N LEU A 311 29.08 -33.72 2.51
CA LEU A 311 30.42 -33.79 1.90
C LEU A 311 31.52 -33.56 2.93
N THR A 312 31.35 -32.58 3.82
CA THR A 312 32.30 -32.29 4.90
C THR A 312 32.43 -33.46 5.86
N ILE A 313 31.32 -34.11 6.26
CA ILE A 313 31.34 -35.32 7.10
C ILE A 313 32.10 -36.45 6.39
N GLN A 314 31.82 -36.69 5.11
CA GLN A 314 32.54 -37.72 4.34
C GLN A 314 34.04 -37.41 4.25
N TRP A 315 34.41 -36.15 4.07
CA TRP A 315 35.79 -35.71 4.01
C TRP A 315 36.49 -35.88 5.36
N ILE A 316 35.86 -35.49 6.47
CA ILE A 316 36.37 -35.71 7.83
C ILE A 316 36.58 -37.20 8.11
N ILE A 317 35.64 -38.06 7.73
CA ILE A 317 35.78 -39.52 7.88
C ILE A 317 36.97 -40.04 7.07
N ARG A 318 37.15 -39.58 5.82
CA ARG A 318 38.30 -39.95 4.98
C ARG A 318 39.62 -39.49 5.59
N MET A 319 39.69 -38.25 6.05
CA MET A 319 40.87 -37.71 6.74
C MET A 319 41.21 -38.52 7.99
N ARG A 320 40.22 -38.80 8.84
CA ARG A 320 40.41 -39.63 10.05
C ARG A 320 40.93 -41.02 9.72
N LYS A 321 40.41 -41.67 8.67
CA LYS A 321 40.92 -42.96 8.18
C LYS A 321 42.37 -42.86 7.68
N ARG A 322 42.75 -41.78 6.99
CA ARG A 322 44.13 -41.54 6.54
C ARG A 322 45.08 -41.33 7.72
N HIS A 323 44.70 -40.51 8.70
CA HIS A 323 45.49 -40.30 9.92
C HIS A 323 45.71 -41.60 10.71
N LEU A 324 44.67 -42.44 10.87
CA LEU A 324 44.81 -43.74 11.53
C LEU A 324 45.77 -44.68 10.78
N LYS A 325 45.69 -44.71 9.44
CA LYS A 325 46.63 -45.50 8.61
C LYS A 325 48.07 -44.99 8.69
N HIS A 326 48.27 -43.68 8.75
CA HIS A 326 49.60 -43.09 8.93
C HIS A 326 50.19 -43.47 10.29
N LYS A 327 49.42 -43.29 11.36
CA LYS A 327 49.82 -43.65 12.73
C LYS A 327 50.14 -45.14 12.87
N SER A 328 49.39 -46.04 12.22
CA SER A 328 49.72 -47.48 12.22
C SER A 328 51.00 -47.80 11.46
N ARG A 329 51.33 -47.05 10.40
CA ARG A 329 52.58 -47.25 9.64
C ARG A 329 53.80 -46.81 10.45
N GLU A 330 53.71 -45.68 11.16
CA GLU A 330 54.77 -45.19 12.04
C GLU A 330 55.03 -46.14 13.23
N LEU A 331 53.98 -46.73 13.81
CA LEU A 331 54.13 -47.71 14.89
C LEU A 331 54.73 -49.04 14.42
N ASN A 332 54.45 -49.46 13.18
CA ASN A 332 54.98 -50.70 12.61
C ASN A 332 56.43 -50.57 12.11
N SER A 333 56.97 -49.36 11.95
CA SER A 333 58.37 -49.12 11.55
C SER A 333 59.34 -49.03 12.73
N ILE A 334 58.87 -49.17 13.97
CA ILE A 334 59.66 -49.05 15.22
C ILE A 334 59.87 -50.44 15.88
N ASN A 335 59.19 -51.48 15.40
CA ASN A 335 59.46 -52.89 15.71
C ASN A 335 60.22 -53.54 14.54
#